data_AF-A0A5E4NSD2-F1
#
_entry.id   AF-A0A5E4NSD2-F1
#
_cell.length_a   1.000
_cell.length_b   1.000
_cell.length_c   1.000
_cell.angle_alpha   90.00
_cell.angle_beta   90.00
_cell.angle_gamma   90.00
#
_symmetry.space_group_name_H-M   'P 1'
#
loop_
_entity.id
_entity.type
_entity.pdbx_description
1 polymer ?
#
loop_
_entity_poly.entity_id
_entity_poly.type
_entity_poly.pdbx_seq_one_letter_code
_entity_poly.pdbx_strand_id
1 'polypeptide(L)'
;MNFLSSLFTKAIRPSTINNTPKILSVIQSPSITSLSLIPSRGFKVFGKVRRRCKDCYLVTRDQRVYNLCKTHQKHKQMSIRHTDKAYYILTGVQQKKQREW
;
A
#
# COMPACT_ATOMS: atom_id res chain seq x y z
N MET A 1 23.16 27.51 41.06
CA MET A 1 23.57 26.20 40.52
C MET A 1 23.38 26.23 39.01
N ASN A 2 24.42 26.56 38.23
CA ASN A 2 25.06 25.65 37.26
C ASN A 2 24.15 24.52 36.70
N PHE A 3 23.99 24.24 35.40
CA PHE A 3 24.83 24.46 34.21
C PHE A 3 24.04 24.03 32.95
N LEU A 4 24.29 24.74 31.82
CA LEU A 4 24.49 24.20 30.46
C LEU A 4 23.34 23.52 29.67
N SER A 5 22.76 24.32 28.77
CA SER A 5 22.73 24.10 27.30
C SER A 5 22.76 22.66 26.75
N SER A 6 21.62 22.19 26.24
CA SER A 6 21.59 21.09 25.26
C SER A 6 21.82 21.63 23.85
N LEU A 7 23.10 21.76 23.50
CA LEU A 7 23.58 21.82 22.12
C LEU A 7 23.40 20.44 21.48
N PHE A 8 22.34 20.25 20.71
CA PHE A 8 22.31 19.19 19.70
C PHE A 8 21.72 19.69 18.39
N THR A 9 22.40 20.69 17.82
CA THR A 9 22.36 20.97 16.39
C THR A 9 23.15 19.90 15.67
N LYS A 10 22.50 18.81 15.23
CA LYS A 10 23.08 17.92 14.22
C LYS A 10 22.56 18.33 12.84
N ALA A 11 23.29 19.24 12.22
CA ALA A 11 23.22 19.53 10.81
C ALA A 11 23.58 18.27 10.01
N ILE A 12 22.61 17.73 9.27
CA ILE A 12 22.88 16.73 8.23
C ILE A 12 23.34 17.52 7.00
N ARG A 13 24.63 17.40 6.68
CA ARG A 13 25.27 18.03 5.52
C ARG A 13 24.73 17.39 4.23
N PRO A 14 24.29 18.14 3.21
CA PRO A 14 24.18 17.59 1.87
C PRO A 14 25.60 17.37 1.33
N SER A 15 25.93 16.11 1.01
CA SER A 15 27.17 15.78 0.31
C SER A 15 27.05 16.18 -1.15
N THR A 16 27.75 17.25 -1.52
CA THR A 16 28.04 17.61 -2.91
C THR A 16 28.91 16.52 -3.53
N ILE A 17 28.40 15.79 -4.51
CA ILE A 17 29.21 14.92 -5.38
C ILE A 17 29.18 15.57 -6.77
N ASN A 18 30.22 16.37 -7.04
CA ASN A 18 30.59 16.71 -8.41
C ASN A 18 31.49 15.58 -8.92
N ASN A 19 31.17 15.03 -10.09
CA ASN A 19 32.11 14.73 -11.18
C ASN A 19 31.38 14.02 -12.31
N THR A 20 31.15 14.77 -13.40
CA THR A 20 30.81 14.24 -14.72
C THR A 20 32.03 13.55 -15.34
N PRO A 21 31.84 12.54 -16.20
CA PRO A 21 32.09 12.81 -17.61
C PRO A 21 30.86 12.60 -18.49
N LYS A 22 30.63 13.57 -19.37
CA LYS A 22 29.62 13.53 -20.44
C LYS A 22 30.09 12.54 -21.50
N ILE A 23 29.48 11.35 -21.57
CA ILE A 23 29.53 10.52 -22.77
C ILE A 23 28.29 10.86 -23.58
N LEU A 24 28.48 11.67 -24.62
CA LEU A 24 27.48 11.93 -25.66
C LEU A 24 27.44 10.72 -26.59
N SER A 25 26.57 9.75 -26.32
CA SER A 25 26.12 8.79 -27.32
C SER A 25 24.79 9.26 -27.89
N VAL A 26 24.86 9.90 -29.06
CA VAL A 26 23.68 10.20 -29.88
C VAL A 26 23.17 8.88 -30.46
N ILE A 27 22.18 8.28 -29.79
CA ILE A 27 21.31 7.26 -30.38
C ILE A 27 19.94 7.92 -30.50
N GLN A 28 19.67 8.50 -31.67
CA GLN A 28 18.33 8.93 -32.04
C GLN A 28 17.44 7.68 -32.15
N SER A 29 16.78 7.33 -31.05
CA SER A 29 15.61 6.46 -31.06
C SER A 29 14.37 7.33 -31.31
N PRO A 30 13.39 6.86 -32.09
CA PRO A 30 12.19 7.62 -32.38
C PRO A 30 11.50 7.99 -31.07
N SER A 31 11.08 9.25 -30.95
CA SER A 31 10.39 9.80 -29.80
C SER A 31 9.07 9.05 -29.57
N ILE A 32 9.13 7.98 -28.77
CA ILE A 32 7.96 7.32 -28.23
C ILE A 32 7.24 8.40 -27.42
N THR A 33 6.07 8.83 -27.90
CA THR A 33 5.11 9.64 -27.14
C THR A 33 5.09 9.12 -25.72
N SER A 34 5.62 9.91 -24.79
CA SER A 34 5.75 9.52 -23.40
C SER A 34 4.35 9.28 -22.84
N LEU A 35 3.98 7.99 -22.67
CA LEU A 35 2.81 7.64 -21.88
C LEU A 35 3.07 8.18 -20.47
N SER A 36 2.41 9.28 -20.14
CA SER A 36 2.42 9.83 -18.79
C SER A 36 1.75 8.83 -17.86
N LEU A 37 2.57 8.01 -17.20
CA LEU A 37 2.14 7.12 -16.13
C LEU A 37 1.77 7.99 -14.92
N ILE A 38 0.50 8.32 -14.77
CA ILE A 38 -0.02 9.01 -13.59
C ILE A 38 -0.03 8.00 -12.42
N PRO A 39 0.81 8.16 -11.38
CA PRO A 39 0.81 7.24 -10.26
C PRO A 39 -0.50 7.40 -9.47
N SER A 40 -1.42 6.45 -9.65
CA SER A 40 -2.63 6.39 -8.83
C SER A 40 -2.36 5.59 -7.55
N ARG A 41 -2.79 6.13 -6.40
CA ARG A 41 -2.74 5.40 -5.13
C ARG A 41 -3.87 4.38 -5.09
N GLY A 42 -3.53 3.10 -5.19
CA GLY A 42 -4.44 1.97 -5.05
C GLY A 42 -4.99 1.79 -3.62
N PHE A 43 -5.82 0.76 -3.43
CA PHE A 43 -6.40 0.41 -2.14
C PHE A 43 -5.44 -0.40 -1.27
N LYS A 44 -5.41 -0.11 0.04
CA LYS A 44 -4.74 -0.99 1.01
C LYS A 44 -5.66 -2.14 1.40
N VAL A 45 -5.24 -3.37 1.12
CA VAL A 45 -6.03 -4.58 1.42
C VAL A 45 -5.82 -5.00 2.88
N PHE A 46 -6.91 -5.22 3.61
CA PHE A 46 -6.91 -5.65 5.02
C PHE A 46 -7.96 -6.73 5.26
N GLY A 47 -7.77 -7.58 6.29
CA GLY A 47 -8.81 -8.52 6.71
C GLY A 47 -10.05 -7.79 7.27
N LYS A 48 -9.83 -6.88 8.22
CA LYS A 48 -10.89 -6.04 8.80
C LYS A 48 -10.68 -4.58 8.43
N VAL A 49 -11.65 -4.03 7.69
CA VAL A 49 -11.65 -2.63 7.26
C VAL A 49 -12.23 -1.73 8.37
N ARG A 50 -11.61 -0.58 8.61
CA ARG A 50 -12.02 0.37 9.67
C ARG A 50 -11.93 1.81 9.19
N ARG A 51 -12.82 2.66 9.71
CA ARG A 51 -12.75 4.11 9.49
C ARG A 51 -11.53 4.69 10.21
N ARG A 52 -10.81 5.59 9.55
CA ARG A 52 -9.62 6.30 10.09
C ARG A 52 -9.90 7.76 10.44
N CYS A 53 -10.97 8.31 9.88
CA CYS A 53 -11.32 9.72 9.91
C CYS A 53 -12.85 9.88 9.93
N LYS A 54 -13.35 11.10 10.19
CA LYS A 54 -14.79 11.40 10.20
C LYS A 54 -15.43 11.22 8.82
N ASP A 55 -14.76 11.69 7.77
CA ASP A 55 -15.27 11.66 6.39
C ASP A 55 -15.18 10.27 5.73
N CYS A 56 -14.46 9.35 6.36
CA CYS A 56 -14.29 7.99 5.89
C CYS A 56 -15.65 7.28 6.00
N TYR A 57 -16.07 6.54 4.98
CA TYR A 57 -17.34 5.81 4.98
C TYR A 57 -17.15 4.40 4.43
N LEU A 58 -17.94 3.47 4.97
CA LEU A 58 -17.92 2.06 4.59
C LEU A 58 -18.96 1.78 3.50
N VAL A 59 -18.56 1.05 2.48
CA VAL A 59 -19.45 0.63 1.39
C VAL A 59 -19.20 -0.84 1.08
N THR A 60 -20.26 -1.61 0.89
CA THR A 60 -20.15 -2.99 0.41
C THR A 60 -20.41 -3.02 -1.08
N ARG A 61 -19.45 -3.54 -1.87
CA ARG A 61 -19.55 -3.75 -3.32
C ARG A 61 -18.88 -5.07 -3.67
N ASP A 62 -19.39 -5.82 -4.64
CA ASP A 62 -18.77 -7.07 -5.12
C ASP A 62 -18.41 -8.06 -4.01
N GLN A 63 -19.26 -8.15 -2.98
CA GLN A 63 -19.09 -8.96 -1.77
C GLN A 63 -17.85 -8.61 -0.93
N ARG A 64 -17.29 -7.40 -1.09
CA ARG A 64 -16.20 -6.85 -0.29
C ARG A 64 -16.64 -5.56 0.39
N VAL A 65 -16.03 -5.28 1.53
CA VAL A 65 -16.20 -4.02 2.26
C VAL A 65 -15.06 -3.08 1.90
N TYR A 66 -15.39 -1.85 1.55
CA TYR A 66 -14.45 -0.79 1.22
C TYR A 66 -14.55 0.34 2.24
N ASN A 67 -13.42 0.95 2.60
CA ASN A 67 -13.40 2.25 3.26
C ASN A 67 -12.98 3.29 2.23
N LEU A 68 -13.90 4.20 1.93
CA LEU A 68 -13.66 5.31 1.00
C LEU A 68 -13.54 6.61 1.77
N CYS A 69 -12.73 7.53 1.25
CA CYS A 69 -12.51 8.83 1.85
C CYS A 69 -12.29 9.85 0.73
N LYS A 70 -13.03 10.95 0.77
CA LYS A 70 -12.92 12.04 -0.22
C LYS A 70 -11.73 12.95 0.09
N THR A 71 -11.50 13.26 1.37
CA THR A 71 -10.43 14.15 1.87
C THR A 71 -9.04 13.53 1.78
N HIS A 72 -8.87 12.27 2.21
CA HIS A 72 -7.57 11.62 2.28
C HIS A 72 -7.53 10.30 1.50
N GLN A 73 -6.81 10.30 0.37
CA GLN A 73 -6.64 9.10 -0.46
C GLN A 73 -5.90 7.96 0.26
N LYS A 74 -5.06 8.27 1.25
CA LYS A 74 -4.33 7.28 2.07
C LYS A 74 -5.26 6.39 2.91
N HIS A 75 -6.51 6.78 3.12
CA HIS A 75 -7.48 6.01 3.90
C HIS A 75 -8.26 4.99 3.08
N LYS A 76 -8.03 4.91 1.76
CA LYS A 76 -8.67 3.93 0.88
C LYS A 76 -8.25 2.51 1.28
N GLN A 77 -9.20 1.73 1.77
CA GLN A 77 -8.99 0.34 2.18
C GLN A 77 -10.01 -0.58 1.51
N MET A 78 -9.64 -1.85 1.32
CA MET A 78 -10.50 -2.90 0.77
C MET A 78 -10.36 -4.16 1.62
N SER A 79 -11.48 -4.86 1.88
CA SER A 79 -11.43 -6.15 2.56
C SER A 79 -10.85 -7.21 1.64
N ILE A 80 -10.14 -8.18 2.21
CA ILE A 80 -9.75 -9.39 1.47
C ILE A 80 -11.03 -10.05 0.94
N ARG A 81 -11.04 -10.44 -0.34
CA ARG A 81 -12.03 -11.39 -0.86
C ARG A 81 -11.48 -12.77 -0.64
N HIS A 82 -12.22 -13.56 0.12
CA HIS A 82 -11.98 -14.99 0.12
C HIS A 82 -12.47 -15.52 -1.24
N THR A 83 -11.66 -16.35 -1.88
CA THR A 83 -12.06 -17.00 -3.12
C THR A 83 -13.17 -18.00 -2.83
N ASP A 84 -14.06 -18.25 -3.80
CA ASP A 84 -15.14 -19.23 -3.67
C ASP A 84 -14.60 -20.62 -3.28
N LYS A 85 -13.32 -20.89 -3.62
CA LYS A 85 -12.60 -22.10 -3.20
C LYS A 85 -12.30 -22.21 -1.71
N ALA A 86 -12.10 -21.09 -1.02
CA ALA A 86 -11.92 -21.08 0.44
C ALA A 86 -13.25 -21.37 1.19
N TYR A 87 -14.39 -21.25 0.49
CA TYR A 87 -15.72 -21.58 1.00
C TYR A 87 -16.22 -22.96 0.56
N TYR A 88 -15.47 -23.71 -0.26
CA TYR A 88 -15.73 -25.15 -0.41
C TYR A 88 -15.42 -25.80 0.94
N ILE A 89 -16.48 -25.86 1.72
CA ILE A 89 -16.79 -26.67 2.87
C ILE A 89 -15.82 -27.85 2.99
N LEU A 90 -15.36 -28.09 4.22
CA LEU A 90 -14.82 -29.36 4.71
C LEU A 90 -15.85 -30.50 4.57
N THR A 91 -16.52 -30.66 3.42
CA THR A 91 -17.50 -31.73 3.17
C THR A 91 -16.84 -33.10 3.11
N GLY A 92 -15.51 -33.16 3.09
CA GLY A 92 -14.73 -34.39 3.13
C GLY A 92 -14.23 -34.83 4.51
N VAL A 93 -14.49 -34.08 5.59
CA VAL A 93 -14.09 -34.51 6.95
C VAL A 93 -15.35 -34.80 7.75
N GLN A 94 -15.83 -36.04 7.67
CA GLN A 94 -16.82 -36.52 8.62
C GLN A 94 -16.24 -36.33 10.03
N GLN A 95 -16.81 -35.39 10.82
CA GLN A 95 -16.51 -35.26 12.24
C GLN A 95 -17.20 -36.39 13.02
N LYS A 96 -16.87 -37.64 12.70
CA LYS A 96 -17.29 -38.79 13.49
C LYS A 96 -16.24 -39.00 14.57
N LYS A 97 -16.68 -39.29 15.80
CA LYS A 97 -15.77 -39.63 16.92
C LYS A 97 -14.87 -40.81 16.59
N GLN A 98 -15.35 -41.74 15.76
CA GLN A 98 -14.60 -42.89 15.28
C GLN A 98 -14.76 -43.00 13.77
N ARG A 99 -13.64 -43.16 13.06
CA ARG A 99 -13.63 -43.48 11.64
C ARG A 99 -14.14 -44.92 11.48
N GLU A 100 -15.20 -45.08 10.68
CA GLU A 100 -15.56 -46.39 10.14
C GLU A 100 -14.35 -46.79 9.29
N TRP A 101 -13.68 -47.84 9.73
CA TRP A 101 -12.40 -48.32 9.23
C TRP A 101 -12.46 -48.70 7.75
#